data_AF-A0A7R8CS96-F1
#
_entry.id   AF-A0A7R8CS96-F1
#
_cell.length_a   1.000
_cell.length_b   1.000
_cell.length_c   1.000
_cell.angle_alpha   90.00
_cell.angle_beta   90.00
_cell.angle_gamma   90.00
#
_symmetry.space_group_name_H-M   'P 1'
#
loop_
_entity.id
_entity.type
_entity.pdbx_description
1 polymer ?
#
loop_
_entity_poly.entity_id
_entity_poly.type
_entity_poly.pdbx_seq_one_letter_code
_entity_poly.pdbx_strand_id
1 'polypeptide(L)'
;MGAIAAATTLGYDLQFYPYAGKDSSYNKDIGRGGSVIMNLSKAIEIIERKWNCCTGTLRANRTENTPLIAIYEMKEVSRGISDAANDNKYNVTLVRWKDNKVVTVPSTLYEEDPMKRASRYIKDKGGRVYIDQSNATSVYNRHMVGVDRLDQNISNYMINL
;
A
#
# COMPACT_ATOMS: atom_id res chain seq x y z
N MET A 1 17.27 -9.45 -14.75
CA MET A 1 17.61 -8.23 -13.98
C MET A 1 16.30 -7.62 -13.55
N GLY A 2 16.05 -7.41 -12.26
CA GLY A 2 14.80 -6.77 -11.81
C GLY A 2 14.88 -5.26 -11.98
N ALA A 3 13.76 -4.58 -12.24
CA ALA A 3 13.66 -3.12 -12.21
C ALA A 3 12.67 -2.71 -11.12
N ILE A 4 12.87 -1.53 -10.54
CA ILE A 4 11.90 -0.90 -9.64
C ILE A 4 11.40 0.37 -10.32
N ALA A 5 10.09 0.54 -10.41
CA ALA A 5 9.45 1.64 -11.12
C ALA A 5 8.42 2.36 -10.25
N ALA A 6 8.19 3.63 -10.56
CA ALA A 6 7.07 4.43 -10.09
C ALA A 6 6.13 4.65 -11.28
N ALA A 7 4.91 4.14 -11.19
CA ALA A 7 3.93 4.22 -12.26
C ALA A 7 2.62 4.82 -11.79
N THR A 8 1.95 5.54 -12.69
CA THR A 8 0.59 6.04 -12.46
C THR A 8 -0.43 4.90 -12.48
N THR A 9 -1.63 5.14 -11.95
CA THR A 9 -2.73 4.16 -12.05
C THR A 9 -3.17 3.88 -13.48
N LEU A 10 -2.81 4.72 -14.45
CA LEU A 10 -3.05 4.50 -15.88
C LEU A 10 -1.98 3.62 -16.54
N GLY A 11 -0.94 3.22 -15.80
CA GLY A 11 0.15 2.38 -16.31
C GLY A 11 1.24 3.18 -17.05
N TYR A 12 1.29 4.50 -16.90
CA TYR A 12 2.43 5.30 -17.36
C TYR A 12 3.56 5.24 -16.35
N ASP A 13 4.76 4.88 -16.82
CA ASP A 13 5.99 4.96 -16.04
C ASP A 13 6.42 6.42 -15.87
N LEU A 14 6.72 6.80 -14.63
CA LEU A 14 7.24 8.12 -14.29
C LEU A 14 8.77 8.06 -14.15
N GLN A 15 9.27 6.99 -13.55
CA GLN A 15 10.68 6.82 -13.24
C GLN A 15 10.95 5.36 -12.88
N PHE A 16 12.04 4.79 -13.39
CA PHE A 16 12.50 3.46 -13.03
C PHE A 16 14.01 3.40 -12.81
N TYR A 17 14.43 2.39 -12.07
CA TYR A 17 15.84 2.08 -11.83
C TYR A 17 16.08 0.58 -11.92
N PRO A 18 17.16 0.15 -12.60
CA PRO A 18 17.58 -1.25 -12.57
C PRO A 18 18.04 -1.63 -11.16
N TYR A 19 17.54 -2.75 -10.65
CA TYR A 19 17.99 -3.30 -9.39
C TYR A 19 19.33 -4.03 -9.58
N ALA A 20 20.41 -3.39 -9.12
CA ALA A 20 21.78 -3.89 -9.24
C ALA A 20 22.17 -4.96 -8.19
N GLY A 21 21.22 -5.48 -7.41
CA GLY A 21 21.50 -6.54 -6.43
C GLY A 21 22.26 -6.05 -5.20
N LYS A 22 23.35 -6.74 -4.84
CA LYS A 22 24.11 -6.50 -3.61
C LYS A 22 24.85 -5.15 -3.62
N ASP A 23 25.17 -4.65 -4.80
CA ASP A 23 26.04 -3.49 -5.02
C ASP A 23 25.28 -2.15 -5.06
N SER A 24 23.98 -2.15 -4.79
CA SER A 24 23.20 -0.91 -4.71
C SER A 24 23.56 -0.12 -3.46
N SER A 25 24.08 1.11 -3.62
CA SER A 25 24.22 2.06 -2.52
C SER A 25 22.82 2.49 -2.03
N TYR A 26 22.65 2.53 -0.72
CA TYR A 26 21.41 2.98 -0.09
C TYR A 26 21.72 3.61 1.27
N ASN A 27 20.82 4.48 1.75
CA ASN A 27 20.93 5.06 3.07
C ASN A 27 20.53 4.01 4.12
N LYS A 28 21.47 3.67 5.01
CA LYS A 28 21.30 2.61 6.01
C LYS A 28 20.25 2.95 7.08
N ASP A 29 20.07 4.23 7.39
CA ASP A 29 19.16 4.69 8.45
C ASP A 29 17.69 4.47 8.07
N ILE A 30 17.35 4.70 6.79
CA ILE A 30 16.00 4.50 6.25
C ILE A 30 15.81 3.15 5.54
N GLY A 31 16.90 2.39 5.39
CA GLY A 31 16.94 1.13 4.68
C GLY A 31 16.76 1.26 3.16
N ARG A 32 16.84 0.11 2.47
CA ARG A 32 16.74 0.05 1.00
C ARG A 32 15.40 0.54 0.48
N GLY A 33 14.30 0.12 1.09
CA GLY A 33 12.95 0.51 0.67
C GLY A 33 12.73 2.02 0.76
N GLY A 34 13.07 2.62 1.90
CA GLY A 34 13.00 4.08 2.07
C GLY A 34 13.87 4.82 1.08
N SER A 35 15.11 4.36 0.87
CA SER A 35 16.04 4.96 -0.09
C SER A 35 15.50 4.94 -1.53
N VAL A 36 14.90 3.82 -1.94
CA VAL A 36 14.31 3.67 -3.28
C VAL A 36 13.11 4.60 -3.45
N ILE A 37 12.20 4.64 -2.47
CA ILE A 37 11.03 5.54 -2.51
C ILE A 37 11.49 7.00 -2.61
N MET A 38 12.42 7.43 -1.77
CA MET A 38 12.96 8.80 -1.82
C MET A 38 13.60 9.13 -3.16
N ASN A 39 14.27 8.17 -3.80
CA ASN A 39 14.88 8.41 -5.11
C ASN A 39 13.84 8.50 -6.23
N LEU A 40 12.84 7.61 -6.22
CA LEU A 40 11.75 7.62 -7.20
C LEU A 40 10.80 8.81 -7.02
N SER A 41 10.71 9.37 -5.82
CA SER A 41 9.84 10.50 -5.53
C SER A 41 10.45 11.85 -5.88
N LYS A 42 11.77 11.92 -6.15
CA LYS A 42 12.47 13.18 -6.47
C LYS A 42 11.88 13.88 -7.68
N ALA A 43 11.56 13.14 -8.74
CA ALA A 43 10.97 13.73 -9.94
C ALA A 43 9.59 14.36 -9.64
N ILE A 44 8.79 13.70 -8.80
CA ILE A 44 7.46 14.17 -8.39
C ILE A 44 7.57 15.39 -7.47
N GLU A 45 8.49 15.36 -6.50
CA GLU A 45 8.70 16.46 -5.55
C GLU A 45 9.08 17.77 -6.26
N ILE A 46 9.92 17.68 -7.29
CA ILE A 46 10.30 18.83 -8.13
C ILE A 46 9.08 19.44 -8.83
N ILE A 47 8.15 18.60 -9.30
CA ILE A 47 6.98 19.01 -10.07
C ILE A 47 5.89 19.59 -9.15
N GLU A 48 5.58 18.90 -8.05
CA GLU A 48 4.42 19.24 -7.21
C GLU A 48 4.74 20.20 -6.06
N ARG A 49 6.02 20.42 -5.72
CA ARG A 49 6.47 21.25 -4.59
C ARG A 49 5.73 20.95 -3.28
N LYS A 50 5.35 19.69 -3.06
CA LYS A 50 4.60 19.23 -1.90
C LYS A 50 5.24 18.00 -1.27
N TRP A 51 4.99 17.84 0.02
CA TRP A 51 5.37 16.64 0.75
C TRP A 51 4.59 15.43 0.22
N ASN A 52 5.32 14.38 -0.15
CA ASN A 52 4.71 13.15 -0.64
C ASN A 52 3.94 12.48 0.50
N CYS A 53 2.62 12.36 0.33
CA CYS A 53 1.81 11.53 1.20
C CYS A 53 2.00 10.06 0.83
N CYS A 54 2.02 9.18 1.83
CA CYS A 54 2.29 7.76 1.65
C CYS A 54 1.16 6.92 2.25
N THR A 55 0.68 5.96 1.46
CA THR A 55 -0.21 4.89 1.92
C THR A 55 0.29 3.58 1.36
N GLY A 56 0.38 2.55 2.20
CA GLY A 56 0.89 1.25 1.78
C GLY A 56 0.47 0.15 2.74
N THR A 57 1.09 -1.01 2.64
CA THR A 57 0.89 -2.11 3.60
C THR A 57 2.09 -2.25 4.51
N LEU A 58 1.83 -2.38 5.81
CA LEU A 58 2.85 -2.67 6.82
C LEU A 58 2.79 -4.14 7.22
N ARG A 59 3.97 -4.73 7.39
CA ARG A 59 4.05 -6.10 7.92
C ARG A 59 3.58 -6.11 9.37
N ALA A 60 2.79 -7.14 9.68
CA ALA A 60 2.28 -7.46 11.00
C ALA A 60 3.28 -7.27 12.17
N ASN A 61 4.53 -7.67 11.98
CA ASN A 61 5.59 -7.63 12.98
C ASN A 61 6.37 -6.31 13.01
N ARG A 62 5.86 -5.25 12.37
CA ARG A 62 6.53 -3.95 12.24
C ARG A 62 5.64 -2.80 12.69
N THR A 63 4.70 -3.05 13.60
CA THR A 63 3.76 -2.05 14.10
C THR A 63 4.20 -1.43 15.42
N GLU A 64 5.48 -1.51 15.79
CA GLU A 64 6.07 -0.78 16.95
C GLU A 64 5.22 -0.73 18.23
N ASN A 65 4.58 -1.84 18.62
CA ASN A 65 3.67 -1.92 19.78
C ASN A 65 2.49 -0.93 19.77
N THR A 66 2.08 -0.45 18.59
CA THR A 66 0.86 0.36 18.41
C THR A 66 -0.35 -0.36 19.02
N PRO A 67 -1.23 0.34 19.76
CA PRO A 67 -2.37 -0.23 20.46
C PRO A 67 -3.53 -0.58 19.50
N LEU A 68 -3.27 -1.50 18.57
CA LEU A 68 -4.25 -2.08 17.66
C LEU A 68 -4.64 -3.48 18.14
N ILE A 69 -5.90 -3.88 17.93
CA ILE A 69 -6.41 -5.24 18.16
C ILE A 69 -5.42 -6.24 17.59
N ALA A 70 -4.98 -7.19 18.42
CA ALA A 70 -3.89 -8.08 18.05
C ALA A 70 -4.27 -8.92 16.83
N ILE A 71 -3.27 -9.33 16.04
CA ILE A 71 -3.53 -10.05 14.79
C ILE A 71 -4.24 -11.39 15.03
N TYR A 72 -3.95 -12.06 16.15
CA TYR A 72 -4.62 -13.31 16.50
C TYR A 72 -6.10 -13.07 16.81
N GLU A 73 -6.46 -11.99 17.50
CA GLU A 73 -7.84 -11.60 17.78
C GLU A 73 -8.56 -11.16 16.50
N MET A 74 -7.90 -10.35 15.66
CA MET A 74 -8.42 -9.94 14.35
C MET A 74 -8.65 -11.12 13.41
N LYS A 75 -8.04 -12.30 13.64
CA LYS A 75 -8.31 -13.48 12.81
C LYS A 75 -9.68 -14.09 13.10
N GLU A 76 -10.14 -13.96 14.34
CA GLU A 76 -11.39 -14.55 14.84
C GLU A 76 -12.62 -13.66 14.58
N VAL A 77 -12.42 -12.36 14.38
CA VAL A 77 -13.53 -11.45 14.05
C VAL A 77 -14.02 -11.63 12.60
N SER A 78 -15.27 -11.21 12.37
CA SER A 78 -15.88 -11.25 11.05
C SER A 78 -15.17 -10.36 10.03
N ARG A 79 -15.27 -10.72 8.75
CA ARG A 79 -14.74 -9.90 7.65
C ARG A 79 -15.43 -8.54 7.60
N GLY A 80 -14.63 -7.50 7.39
CA GLY A 80 -15.09 -6.12 7.32
C GLY A 80 -14.78 -5.31 8.58
N ILE A 81 -14.49 -5.97 9.71
CA ILE A 81 -14.07 -5.28 10.93
C ILE A 81 -12.72 -4.61 10.73
N SER A 82 -12.62 -3.36 11.16
CA SER A 82 -11.39 -2.59 11.23
C SER A 82 -11.17 -2.04 12.64
N ASP A 83 -9.92 -1.66 12.87
CA ASP A 83 -9.45 -0.96 14.05
C ASP A 83 -8.33 0.00 13.64
N ALA A 84 -8.21 1.14 14.30
CA ALA A 84 -7.26 2.18 13.92
C ALA A 84 -6.59 2.86 15.11
N ALA A 85 -5.34 3.27 14.89
CA ALA A 85 -4.56 4.04 15.83
C ALA A 85 -3.90 5.22 15.12
N ASN A 86 -3.98 6.39 15.74
CA ASN A 86 -3.43 7.64 15.20
C ASN A 86 -2.19 8.05 15.99
N ASP A 87 -1.14 8.41 15.27
CA ASP A 87 0.02 9.11 15.80
C ASP A 87 -0.04 10.57 15.36
N ASN A 88 -0.45 11.44 16.29
CA ASN A 88 -0.57 12.87 16.06
C ASN A 88 0.80 13.58 15.94
N LYS A 89 1.88 12.97 16.44
CA LYS A 89 3.22 13.57 16.38
C LYS A 89 3.77 13.55 14.95
N TYR A 90 3.55 12.45 14.24
CA TYR A 90 4.02 12.26 12.86
C TYR A 90 2.89 12.30 11.82
N ASN A 91 1.65 12.53 12.26
CA ASN A 91 0.44 12.54 11.44
C ASN A 91 0.30 11.25 10.60
N VAL A 92 0.38 10.11 11.29
CA VAL A 92 0.25 8.78 10.68
C VAL A 92 -0.92 8.04 11.32
N THR A 93 -1.81 7.51 10.49
CA THR A 93 -2.84 6.58 10.93
C THR A 93 -2.43 5.17 10.50
N LEU A 94 -2.47 4.22 11.44
CA LEU A 94 -2.42 2.80 11.14
C LEU A 94 -3.82 2.23 11.21
N VAL A 95 -4.26 1.60 10.13
CA VAL A 95 -5.54 0.89 10.09
C VAL A 95 -5.31 -0.61 9.93
N ARG A 96 -5.88 -1.41 10.82
CA ARG A 96 -5.92 -2.86 10.71
C ARG A 96 -7.31 -3.29 10.23
N TRP A 97 -7.37 -4.06 9.16
CA TRP A 97 -8.64 -4.50 8.57
C TRP A 97 -8.64 -6.01 8.30
N LYS A 98 -9.77 -6.65 8.60
CA LYS A 98 -9.98 -8.08 8.37
C LYS A 98 -10.68 -8.32 7.03
N ASP A 99 -9.92 -8.73 6.03
CA ASP A 99 -10.46 -9.38 4.83
C ASP A 99 -10.37 -10.91 4.98
N ASN A 100 -10.06 -11.67 3.91
CA ASN A 100 -9.63 -13.07 4.02
C ASN A 100 -8.42 -13.23 4.96
N LYS A 101 -7.51 -12.25 4.93
CA LYS A 101 -6.37 -12.11 5.84
C LYS A 101 -6.44 -10.76 6.55
N VAL A 102 -5.77 -10.66 7.69
CA VAL A 102 -5.59 -9.39 8.39
C VAL A 102 -4.55 -8.56 7.65
N VAL A 103 -4.88 -7.32 7.31
CA VAL A 103 -3.99 -6.36 6.65
C VAL A 103 -3.80 -5.17 7.57
N THR A 104 -2.60 -4.60 7.62
CA THR A 104 -2.34 -3.32 8.31
C THR A 104 -1.86 -2.31 7.28
N VAL A 105 -2.52 -1.15 7.24
CA VAL A 105 -2.31 -0.06 6.27
C VAL A 105 -1.90 1.20 7.03
N PRO A 106 -0.61 1.58 7.02
CA PRO A 106 -0.18 2.91 7.43
C PRO A 106 -0.53 3.93 6.34
N SER A 107 -0.89 5.13 6.77
CA SER A 107 -1.30 6.22 5.90
C SER A 107 -1.02 7.56 6.55
N THR A 108 -0.47 8.51 5.79
CA THR A 108 -0.25 9.90 6.25
C THR A 108 -1.36 10.86 5.82
N LEU A 109 -2.37 10.37 5.09
CA LEU A 109 -3.38 11.21 4.43
C LEU A 109 -4.81 10.70 4.62
N TYR A 110 -4.96 9.40 4.83
CA TYR A 110 -6.26 8.74 4.92
C TYR A 110 -6.38 8.00 6.24
N GLU A 111 -7.48 8.23 6.92
CA GLU A 111 -7.80 7.58 8.19
C GLU A 111 -8.67 6.33 7.98
N GLU A 112 -9.19 5.79 9.08
CA GLU A 112 -10.16 4.71 9.04
C GLU A 112 -11.47 5.16 8.38
N ASP A 113 -11.94 6.35 8.75
CA ASP A 113 -13.18 6.94 8.30
C ASP A 113 -13.02 7.92 7.13
N PRO A 114 -14.10 8.22 6.39
CA PRO A 114 -15.40 7.55 6.48
C PRO A 114 -15.35 6.14 5.87
N MET A 115 -15.95 5.16 6.54
CA MET A 115 -16.08 3.79 6.05
C MET A 115 -16.60 3.72 4.61
N LYS A 116 -16.02 2.79 3.85
CA LYS A 116 -16.38 2.43 2.49
C LYS A 116 -16.95 1.01 2.46
N ARG A 117 -17.45 0.62 1.29
CA ARG A 117 -18.02 -0.71 1.07
C ARG A 117 -17.20 -1.46 0.03
N ALA A 118 -16.77 -2.67 0.35
CA ALA A 118 -16.06 -3.55 -0.56
C ALA A 118 -16.95 -4.73 -0.96
N SER A 119 -17.12 -4.95 -2.26
CA SER A 119 -17.77 -6.16 -2.77
C SER A 119 -16.80 -7.34 -2.67
N ARG A 120 -17.18 -8.37 -1.91
CA ARG A 120 -16.36 -9.55 -1.61
C ARG A 120 -17.17 -10.81 -1.70
N TYR A 121 -16.58 -11.84 -2.29
CA TYR A 121 -17.14 -13.19 -2.24
C TYR A 121 -16.92 -13.79 -0.85
N ILE A 122 -17.98 -14.21 -0.18
CA ILE A 122 -17.94 -14.93 1.09
C ILE A 122 -18.51 -16.32 0.85
N LYS A 123 -17.67 -17.35 1.00
CA LYS A 123 -18.03 -18.75 0.74
C LYS A 123 -19.25 -19.19 1.56
N ASP A 124 -19.27 -18.84 2.84
CA ASP A 124 -20.35 -19.21 3.78
C ASP A 124 -21.69 -18.54 3.45
N LYS A 125 -21.66 -17.44 2.68
CA LYS A 125 -22.85 -16.74 2.18
C LYS A 125 -23.23 -17.15 0.75
N GLY A 126 -22.45 -18.03 0.11
CA GLY A 126 -22.72 -18.52 -1.24
C GLY A 126 -22.65 -17.47 -2.34
N GLY A 127 -22.03 -16.30 -2.09
CA GLY A 127 -22.10 -15.19 -3.03
C GLY A 127 -21.27 -13.97 -2.67
N ARG A 128 -21.37 -12.94 -3.53
CA ARG A 128 -20.78 -11.63 -3.28
C ARG A 128 -21.67 -10.83 -2.34
N VAL A 129 -21.09 -10.33 -1.26
CA VAL A 129 -21.73 -9.39 -0.33
C VAL A 129 -20.90 -8.14 -0.22
N TYR A 130 -21.51 -7.07 0.27
CA TYR A 130 -20.79 -5.87 0.64
C TYR A 130 -20.40 -5.95 2.12
N ILE A 131 -19.11 -5.74 2.39
CA ILE A 131 -18.58 -5.60 3.74
C ILE A 131 -18.03 -4.19 3.93
N ASP A 132 -17.95 -3.76 5.18
CA ASP A 132 -17.29 -2.50 5.51
C ASP A 132 -15.78 -2.60 5.25
N GLN A 133 -15.23 -1.48 4.81
CA GLN A 133 -13.83 -1.33 4.48
C GLN A 133 -13.39 0.07 4.88
N SER A 134 -12.29 0.17 5.62
CA SER A 134 -11.75 1.48 5.97
C SER A 134 -11.36 2.31 4.74
N ASN A 135 -11.45 3.63 4.88
CA ASN A 135 -11.12 4.59 3.84
C ASN A 135 -9.67 4.39 3.35
N ALA A 136 -8.69 4.33 4.27
CA ALA A 136 -7.29 4.07 3.94
C ALA A 136 -7.09 2.79 3.09
N THR A 137 -7.77 1.70 3.44
CA THR A 137 -7.65 0.43 2.68
C THR A 137 -8.31 0.53 1.31
N SER A 138 -9.46 1.20 1.23
CA SER A 138 -10.15 1.43 -0.05
C SER A 138 -9.30 2.25 -1.02
N VAL A 139 -8.67 3.31 -0.51
CA VAL A 139 -7.78 4.16 -1.30
C VAL A 139 -6.52 3.41 -1.72
N TYR A 140 -5.90 2.63 -0.82
CA TYR A 140 -4.76 1.78 -1.16
C TYR A 140 -5.09 0.83 -2.33
N ASN A 141 -6.18 0.08 -2.21
CA ASN A 141 -6.59 -0.88 -3.24
C ASN A 141 -6.84 -0.22 -4.60
N ARG A 142 -7.32 1.03 -4.62
CA ARG A 142 -7.54 1.79 -5.86
C ARG A 142 -6.23 2.14 -6.57
N HIS A 143 -5.16 2.44 -5.81
CA HIS A 143 -3.93 3.02 -6.37
C HIS A 143 -2.75 2.04 -6.47
N MET A 144 -2.79 0.91 -5.75
CA MET A 144 -1.67 -0.06 -5.71
C MET A 144 -1.34 -0.74 -7.05
N VAL A 145 -2.25 -0.65 -8.04
CA VAL A 145 -2.20 -1.42 -9.29
C VAL A 145 -1.40 -0.75 -10.42
N GLY A 146 -0.81 0.43 -10.20
CA GLY A 146 -0.14 1.19 -11.26
C GLY A 146 1.01 0.43 -11.93
N VAL A 147 1.90 -0.16 -11.11
CA VAL A 147 3.04 -0.93 -11.61
C VAL A 147 2.59 -2.24 -12.27
N ASP A 148 1.63 -2.94 -11.67
CA ASP A 148 1.07 -4.18 -12.26
C ASP A 148 0.40 -3.91 -13.62
N ARG A 149 -0.25 -2.75 -13.78
CA ARG A 149 -0.83 -2.31 -15.05
C ARG A 149 0.24 -1.99 -16.10
N LEU A 150 1.32 -1.33 -15.70
CA LEU A 150 2.47 -1.10 -16.58
C LEU A 150 3.04 -2.43 -17.08
N ASP A 151 3.26 -3.40 -16.18
CA ASP A 151 3.80 -4.72 -16.53
C ASP A 151 2.85 -5.50 -17.47
N GLN A 152 1.54 -5.44 -17.22
CA GLN A 152 0.53 -6.00 -18.12
C GLN A 152 0.54 -5.35 -19.51
N ASN A 153 0.67 -4.01 -19.59
CA ASN A 153 0.74 -3.31 -20.86
C ASN A 153 1.99 -3.72 -21.64
N ILE A 154 3.15 -3.80 -20.98
CA ILE A 154 4.38 -4.29 -21.59
C ILE A 154 4.15 -5.73 -22.09
N SER A 155 3.65 -6.64 -21.25
CA SER A 155 3.43 -8.03 -21.64
C SER A 155 2.48 -8.19 -22.83
N ASN A 156 1.49 -7.32 -22.99
CA ASN A 156 0.47 -7.44 -24.05
C ASN A 156 0.90 -6.82 -25.38
N TYR A 157 1.70 -5.75 -25.34
CA TYR A 157 2.00 -4.93 -26.53
C TYR A 157 3.48 -4.88 -26.89
N MET A 158 4.38 -5.38 -26.03
CA MET A 158 5.81 -5.42 -26.33
C MET A 158 6.06 -6.38 -27.48
N ILE A 159 6.53 -5.83 -28.60
CA ILE A 159 7.09 -6.61 -29.69
C ILE A 159 8.54 -6.89 -29.30
N ASN A 160 8.87 -8.16 -29.10
CA ASN A 160 10.26 -8.59 -28.99
C ASN A 160 10.89 -8.45 -30.38
N LEU A 161 11.78 -7.46 -30.50
CA LEU A 161 12.64 -7.27 -31.67
C LEU A 161 13.83 -8.23 -31.63
#